data_AF-A0A973PGE6-F1
#
_entry.id   AF-A0A973PGE6-F1
#
_cell.length_a   1.000
_cell.length_b   1.000
_cell.length_c   1.000
_cell.angle_alpha   90.00
_cell.angle_beta   90.00
_cell.angle_gamma   90.00
#
_symmetry.space_group_name_H-M   'P 1'
#
loop_
_entity.id
_entity.type
_entity.pdbx_description
1 polymer ?
#
loop_
_entity_poly.entity_id
_entity_poly.type
_entity_poly.pdbx_seq_one_letter_code
_entity_poly.pdbx_strand_id
1 'polypeptide(L)'
;EATGAVLEALREDRRRTVGLGQAGWEDQSRYFTFCSGLGFDAEVVRAVEGLRGSGRKATPARYVNTAVRHYLATDKRHPAMTLTGPGIPTVEGIFMAIVSNTSPWTYVGSRPVHPTPWASFETGLDLLGLGRMGPLAMSSLIRQILTERDNLPSGRHLTQLHDEAEFTLAADRPMAFELDGDYLGEQESVTFRSIPNALQVLV
;
A
#
# COMPACT_ATOMS: atom_id res chain seq x y z
N GLU A 1 12.18 -24.24 -4.29
CA GLU A 1 12.45 -23.88 -2.89
C GLU A 1 13.18 -22.54 -2.89
N ALA A 2 12.76 -21.54 -2.09
CA ALA A 2 13.29 -20.17 -2.19
C ALA A 2 14.80 -20.09 -1.90
N THR A 3 15.30 -20.88 -0.95
CA THR A 3 16.73 -20.97 -0.61
C THR A 3 17.58 -21.41 -1.79
N GLY A 4 17.10 -22.36 -2.60
CA GLY A 4 17.82 -22.84 -3.78
C GLY A 4 18.01 -21.74 -4.82
N ALA A 5 16.95 -20.97 -5.10
CA ALA A 5 17.01 -19.84 -6.04
C ALA A 5 18.00 -18.76 -5.59
N VAL A 6 18.04 -18.47 -4.28
CA VAL A 6 19.00 -17.48 -3.73
C VAL A 6 20.45 -18.00 -3.84
N LEU A 7 20.69 -19.27 -3.55
CA LEU A 7 22.04 -19.86 -3.66
C LEU A 7 22.52 -19.91 -5.12
N GLU A 8 21.62 -20.17 -6.06
CA GLU A 8 21.92 -20.14 -7.49
C GLU A 8 22.26 -18.72 -7.95
N ALA A 9 21.42 -17.73 -7.60
CA ALA A 9 21.69 -16.32 -7.89
C ALA A 9 23.04 -15.84 -7.32
N LEU A 10 23.40 -16.29 -6.12
CA LEU A 10 24.72 -16.01 -5.52
C LEU A 10 25.87 -16.64 -6.30
N ARG A 11 25.74 -17.91 -6.70
CA ARG A 11 26.78 -18.62 -7.47
C ARG A 11 27.03 -18.00 -8.84
N GLU A 12 25.97 -17.51 -9.46
CA GLU A 12 26.00 -16.88 -10.78
C GLU A 12 26.22 -15.35 -10.72
N ASP A 13 26.35 -14.80 -9.51
CA ASP A 13 26.42 -13.35 -9.23
C ASP A 13 25.30 -12.54 -9.92
N ARG A 14 24.09 -13.12 -10.01
CA ARG A 14 22.92 -12.48 -10.61
C ARG A 14 22.32 -11.47 -9.62
N ARG A 15 22.46 -10.20 -9.97
CA ARG A 15 21.99 -9.07 -9.17
C ARG A 15 21.21 -8.08 -10.01
N ARG A 16 20.26 -7.39 -9.37
CA ARG A 16 19.62 -6.18 -9.91
C ARG A 16 19.64 -5.08 -8.85
N THR A 17 19.64 -3.84 -9.29
CA THR A 17 19.40 -2.69 -8.41
C THR A 17 17.93 -2.30 -8.50
N VAL A 18 17.30 -2.05 -7.36
CA VAL A 18 15.89 -1.67 -7.24
C VAL A 18 15.75 -0.33 -6.50
N GLY A 19 14.70 0.42 -6.80
CA GLY A 19 14.26 1.56 -6.02
C GLY A 19 13.59 1.14 -4.71
N LEU A 20 13.62 2.05 -3.73
CA LEU A 20 12.89 1.92 -2.47
C LEU A 20 11.97 3.11 -2.29
N GLY A 21 10.84 2.88 -1.62
CA GLY A 21 10.06 3.98 -1.07
C GLY A 21 10.67 4.46 0.24
N GLN A 22 10.49 5.73 0.56
CA GLN A 22 10.78 6.31 1.86
C GLN A 22 9.53 7.07 2.33
N ALA A 23 9.12 6.82 3.57
CA ALA A 23 8.08 7.60 4.23
C ALA A 23 8.72 8.44 5.34
N GLY A 24 8.31 9.70 5.44
CA GLY A 24 8.68 10.62 6.52
C GLY A 24 7.44 11.14 7.23
N TRP A 25 7.47 11.16 8.55
CA TRP A 25 6.41 11.67 9.41
C TRP A 25 7.04 12.22 10.69
N GLU A 26 6.51 13.33 11.21
CA GLU A 26 7.14 14.06 12.33
C GLU A 26 8.65 14.27 12.07
N ASP A 27 9.52 13.83 12.99
CA ASP A 27 10.98 13.86 12.88
C ASP A 27 11.57 12.49 12.46
N GLN A 28 10.74 11.56 12.00
CA GLN A 28 11.13 10.20 11.65
C GLN A 28 11.08 9.94 10.15
N SER A 29 11.90 9.01 9.68
CA SER A 29 11.78 8.47 8.34
C SER A 29 12.16 6.99 8.29
N ARG A 30 11.45 6.21 7.46
CA ARG A 30 11.76 4.81 7.19
C ARG A 30 11.63 4.49 5.71
N TYR A 31 12.54 3.62 5.24
CA TYR A 31 12.43 3.00 3.93
C TYR A 31 11.43 1.85 3.96
N PHE A 32 10.77 1.61 2.83
CA PHE A 32 9.93 0.46 2.57
C PHE A 32 10.21 -0.10 1.17
N THR A 33 9.99 -1.40 1.02
CA THR A 33 10.35 -2.18 -0.16
C THR A 33 9.14 -2.46 -1.03
N PHE A 34 7.97 -2.74 -0.45
CA PHE A 34 6.78 -3.16 -1.19
C PHE A 34 5.72 -2.08 -1.18
N CYS A 35 5.26 -1.68 0.02
CA CYS A 35 4.07 -0.86 0.14
C CYS A 35 3.91 -0.16 1.49
N SER A 36 2.96 0.76 1.51
CA SER A 36 2.48 1.45 2.69
C SER A 36 0.96 1.59 2.64
N GLY A 37 0.35 1.66 3.82
CA GLY A 37 -1.07 1.91 4.00
C GLY A 37 -1.32 3.07 4.95
N LEU A 38 -2.25 3.95 4.58
CA LEU A 38 -2.82 4.97 5.47
C LEU A 38 -4.35 4.84 5.56
N GLY A 39 -4.86 5.01 6.77
CA GLY A 39 -6.30 5.00 7.03
C GLY A 39 -6.93 3.61 7.04
N PHE A 40 -6.11 2.56 7.04
CA PHE A 40 -6.52 1.28 7.61
C PHE A 40 -6.70 1.51 9.11
N ASP A 41 -7.89 1.31 9.65
CA ASP A 41 -8.15 1.50 11.08
C ASP A 41 -7.09 0.76 11.93
N ALA A 42 -6.63 1.38 13.03
CA ALA A 42 -5.74 0.74 14.00
C ALA A 42 -6.31 -0.59 14.50
N GLU A 43 -7.64 -0.75 14.48
CA GLU A 43 -8.31 -2.03 14.75
C GLU A 43 -8.08 -3.10 13.66
N VAL A 44 -8.01 -2.73 12.38
CA VAL A 44 -7.61 -3.67 11.30
C VAL A 44 -6.18 -4.12 11.52
N VAL A 45 -5.28 -3.18 11.85
CA VAL A 45 -3.87 -3.47 12.08
C VAL A 45 -3.69 -4.30 13.35
N ARG A 46 -4.35 -3.96 14.46
CA ARG A 46 -4.36 -4.75 15.70
C ARG A 46 -5.03 -6.10 15.56
N ALA A 47 -6.11 -6.22 14.79
CA ALA A 47 -6.74 -7.51 14.49
C ALA A 47 -5.79 -8.40 13.69
N VAL A 48 -5.01 -7.80 12.80
CA VAL A 48 -3.94 -8.44 12.03
C VAL A 48 -2.77 -8.88 12.94
N GLU A 49 -2.28 -8.00 13.80
CA GLU A 49 -1.18 -8.27 14.72
C GLU A 49 -1.58 -9.29 15.80
N GLY A 50 -2.79 -9.19 16.35
CA GLY A 50 -3.35 -10.15 17.30
C GLY A 50 -3.46 -11.56 16.72
N LEU A 51 -3.68 -11.68 15.39
CA LEU A 51 -3.64 -12.97 14.71
C LEU A 51 -2.20 -13.52 14.63
N ARG A 52 -1.17 -12.68 14.43
CA ARG A 52 0.25 -13.10 14.49
C ARG A 52 0.65 -13.57 15.90
N GLY A 53 0.17 -12.90 16.96
CA GLY A 53 0.43 -13.28 18.36
C GLY A 53 -0.24 -14.58 18.82
N SER A 54 -1.31 -15.03 18.13
CA SER A 54 -2.09 -16.22 18.49
C SER A 54 -1.52 -17.57 17.99
N GLY A 55 -0.35 -17.58 17.36
CA GLY A 55 0.29 -18.79 16.82
C GLY A 55 -0.41 -19.41 15.60
N ARG A 56 -1.55 -18.86 15.15
CA ARG A 56 -2.21 -19.24 13.90
C ARG A 56 -1.66 -18.38 12.76
N LYS A 57 -1.14 -19.01 11.70
CA LYS A 57 -0.74 -18.30 10.47
C LYS A 57 -1.90 -17.41 10.01
N ALA A 58 -1.75 -16.10 10.20
CA ALA A 58 -2.68 -15.14 9.64
C ALA A 58 -2.55 -15.24 8.12
N THR A 59 -3.55 -15.83 7.45
CA THR A 59 -3.52 -15.96 6.00
C THR A 59 -3.85 -14.60 5.39
N PRO A 60 -3.15 -14.14 4.35
CA PRO A 60 -3.40 -12.84 3.72
C PRO A 60 -4.87 -12.58 3.31
N ALA A 61 -5.63 -13.65 3.01
CA ALA A 61 -7.08 -13.59 2.77
C ALA A 61 -7.90 -13.06 3.98
N ARG A 62 -7.46 -13.33 5.20
CA ARG A 62 -8.08 -12.78 6.41
C ARG A 62 -7.77 -11.29 6.59
N TYR A 63 -6.56 -10.85 6.19
CA TYR A 63 -6.19 -9.43 6.22
C TYR A 63 -7.11 -8.61 5.33
N VAL A 64 -7.24 -9.01 4.06
CA VAL A 64 -8.11 -8.33 3.10
C VAL A 64 -9.56 -8.33 3.58
N ASN A 65 -10.06 -9.46 4.09
CA ASN A 65 -11.43 -9.52 4.61
C ASN A 65 -11.66 -8.60 5.81
N THR A 66 -10.70 -8.51 6.75
CA THR A 66 -10.77 -7.59 7.89
C THR A 66 -10.77 -6.15 7.39
N ALA A 67 -9.81 -5.76 6.55
CA ALA A 67 -9.74 -4.41 5.97
C ALA A 67 -11.05 -4.00 5.27
N VAL A 68 -11.64 -4.89 4.45
CA VAL A 68 -12.90 -4.64 3.74
C VAL A 68 -14.07 -4.48 4.72
N ARG A 69 -14.20 -5.36 5.71
CA ARG A 69 -15.29 -5.28 6.71
C ARG A 69 -15.21 -3.98 7.51
N HIS A 70 -14.02 -3.60 7.97
CA HIS A 70 -13.84 -2.35 8.69
C HIS A 70 -14.11 -1.15 7.79
N TYR A 71 -13.56 -1.10 6.58
CA TYR A 71 -13.88 -0.01 5.64
C TYR A 71 -15.39 0.16 5.43
N LEU A 72 -16.18 -0.93 5.40
CA LEU A 72 -17.63 -0.86 5.28
C LEU A 72 -18.35 -0.45 6.58
N ALA A 73 -17.77 -0.73 7.74
CA ALA A 73 -18.34 -0.44 9.06
C ALA A 73 -17.97 0.95 9.60
N THR A 74 -16.81 1.51 9.22
CA THR A 74 -16.35 2.82 9.70
C THR A 74 -17.24 3.95 9.16
N ASP A 75 -17.46 4.97 9.99
CA ASP A 75 -18.17 6.17 9.58
C ASP A 75 -17.34 6.97 8.57
N LYS A 76 -17.65 6.75 7.28
CA LYS A 76 -17.04 7.41 6.11
C LYS A 76 -17.64 8.79 5.81
N ARG A 77 -18.41 9.37 6.73
CA ARG A 77 -19.02 10.70 6.54
C ARG A 77 -18.00 11.82 6.43
N HIS A 78 -16.79 11.62 6.96
CA HIS A 78 -15.70 12.61 6.94
C HIS A 78 -14.42 11.94 6.44
N PRO A 79 -14.22 11.81 5.12
CA PRO A 79 -12.91 11.45 4.57
C PRO A 79 -11.92 12.56 4.92
N ALA A 80 -10.87 12.19 5.63
CA ALA A 80 -9.99 13.11 6.34
C ALA A 80 -8.75 13.50 5.55
N MET A 81 -8.38 12.72 4.51
CA MET A 81 -7.08 12.86 3.86
C MET A 81 -7.12 13.71 2.59
N THR A 82 -6.09 14.55 2.49
CA THR A 82 -5.76 15.39 1.35
C THR A 82 -4.39 14.99 0.82
N LEU A 83 -4.33 14.76 -0.48
CA LEU A 83 -3.13 14.47 -1.24
C LEU A 83 -2.59 15.74 -1.87
N THR A 84 -1.29 15.98 -1.72
CA THR A 84 -0.55 17.08 -2.34
C THR A 84 0.81 16.61 -2.82
N GLY A 85 1.39 17.27 -3.83
CA GLY A 85 2.74 16.99 -4.28
C GLY A 85 3.13 17.84 -5.50
N PRO A 86 4.40 17.82 -5.92
CA PRO A 86 4.87 18.55 -7.09
C PRO A 86 4.14 18.07 -8.36
N GLY A 87 3.46 18.96 -9.07
CA GLY A 87 2.73 18.61 -10.30
C GLY A 87 1.43 17.83 -10.09
N ILE A 88 1.11 17.45 -8.85
CA ILE A 88 -0.12 16.75 -8.47
C ILE A 88 -1.16 17.80 -8.04
N PRO A 89 -2.32 17.89 -8.70
CA PRO A 89 -3.42 18.71 -8.21
C PRO A 89 -3.81 18.28 -6.80
N THR A 90 -4.15 19.23 -5.92
CA THR A 90 -4.66 18.89 -4.58
C THR A 90 -5.91 18.02 -4.71
N VAL A 91 -5.88 16.84 -4.11
CA VAL A 91 -7.01 15.91 -4.09
C VAL A 91 -7.47 15.69 -2.66
N GLU A 92 -8.69 16.15 -2.37
CA GLU A 92 -9.32 15.98 -1.06
C GLU A 92 -10.24 14.75 -1.04
N GLY A 93 -10.67 14.38 0.17
CA GLY A 93 -11.72 13.39 0.34
C GLY A 93 -11.26 11.94 0.19
N ILE A 94 -9.98 11.69 0.46
CA ILE A 94 -9.42 10.33 0.56
C ILE A 94 -9.72 9.79 1.97
N PHE A 95 -10.22 8.56 2.05
CA PHE A 95 -10.51 7.87 3.31
C PHE A 95 -9.45 6.84 3.66
N MET A 96 -8.91 6.16 2.65
CA MET A 96 -7.84 5.16 2.79
C MET A 96 -6.92 5.26 1.58
N ALA A 97 -5.62 5.04 1.76
CA ALA A 97 -4.66 5.05 0.68
C ALA A 97 -3.73 3.83 0.76
N ILE A 98 -3.45 3.25 -0.39
CA ILE A 98 -2.39 2.26 -0.60
C ILE A 98 -1.32 2.94 -1.43
N VAL A 99 -0.08 2.94 -0.94
CA VAL A 99 1.09 3.39 -1.68
C VAL A 99 1.94 2.17 -2.01
N SER A 100 2.40 2.06 -3.25
CA SER A 100 3.13 0.89 -3.74
C SER A 100 4.44 1.31 -4.37
N ASN A 101 5.52 0.63 -3.99
CA ASN A 101 6.83 0.67 -4.67
C ASN A 101 6.94 -0.44 -5.73
N THR A 102 6.10 -1.47 -5.67
CA THR A 102 6.05 -2.54 -6.67
C THR A 102 4.70 -3.24 -6.73
N SER A 103 4.46 -4.00 -7.79
CA SER A 103 3.28 -4.83 -8.01
C SER A 103 3.69 -6.32 -8.11
N PRO A 104 2.92 -7.26 -7.52
CA PRO A 104 1.68 -7.07 -6.78
C PRO A 104 1.88 -6.51 -5.37
N TRP A 105 0.86 -5.81 -4.86
CA TRP A 105 0.83 -5.25 -3.50
C TRP A 105 0.88 -6.36 -2.44
N THR A 106 0.08 -7.39 -2.63
CA THR A 106 0.05 -8.57 -1.75
C THR A 106 -0.56 -9.76 -2.48
N TYR A 107 -0.72 -10.88 -1.78
CA TYR A 107 -1.39 -12.07 -2.29
C TYR A 107 -2.56 -12.43 -1.38
N VAL A 108 -3.67 -12.92 -1.92
CA VAL A 108 -4.78 -13.56 -1.19
C VAL A 108 -4.74 -15.05 -1.51
N GLY A 109 -4.12 -15.83 -0.61
CA GLY A 109 -3.77 -17.22 -0.93
C GLY A 109 -2.72 -17.24 -2.03
N SER A 110 -3.03 -17.87 -3.17
CA SER A 110 -2.17 -17.87 -4.37
C SER A 110 -2.50 -16.76 -5.38
N ARG A 111 -3.54 -15.95 -5.12
CA ARG A 111 -3.98 -14.90 -6.06
C ARG A 111 -3.26 -13.59 -5.76
N PRO A 112 -2.56 -12.97 -6.70
CA PRO A 112 -1.99 -11.64 -6.50
C PRO A 112 -3.10 -10.58 -6.41
N VAL A 113 -2.82 -9.48 -5.70
CA VAL A 113 -3.69 -8.31 -5.57
C VAL A 113 -2.98 -7.11 -6.17
N HIS A 114 -3.62 -6.46 -7.14
CA HIS A 114 -3.06 -5.38 -7.95
C HIS A 114 -3.87 -4.08 -7.79
N PRO A 115 -3.75 -3.36 -6.66
CA PRO A 115 -4.36 -2.03 -6.52
C PRO A 115 -3.70 -1.00 -7.43
N THR A 116 -2.41 -1.14 -7.68
CA THR A 116 -1.56 -0.29 -8.52
C THR A 116 -0.78 -1.19 -9.50
N PRO A 117 -1.43 -1.70 -10.56
CA PRO A 117 -0.83 -2.70 -11.45
C PRO A 117 0.47 -2.26 -12.13
N TRP A 118 0.68 -0.95 -12.29
CA TRP A 118 1.84 -0.37 -12.98
C TRP A 118 3.04 -0.11 -12.05
N ALA A 119 2.89 -0.30 -10.74
CA ALA A 119 3.97 -0.06 -9.78
C ALA A 119 5.17 -0.99 -10.06
N SER A 120 6.36 -0.41 -10.17
CA SER A 120 7.60 -1.12 -10.48
C SER A 120 8.76 -0.58 -9.64
N PHE A 121 9.74 -1.43 -9.37
CA PHE A 121 10.97 -1.02 -8.68
C PHE A 121 11.82 -0.01 -9.47
N GLU A 122 11.51 0.14 -10.75
CA GLU A 122 12.21 0.92 -11.76
C GLU A 122 11.55 2.30 -11.99
N THR A 123 10.35 2.51 -11.43
CA THR A 123 9.57 3.74 -11.52
C THR A 123 9.51 4.45 -10.16
N GLY A 124 8.87 5.62 -10.12
CA GLY A 124 8.40 6.27 -8.91
C GLY A 124 7.33 5.46 -8.17
N LEU A 125 6.75 6.09 -7.15
CA LEU A 125 5.70 5.48 -6.32
C LEU A 125 4.33 5.62 -6.97
N ASP A 126 3.52 4.57 -6.80
CA ASP A 126 2.13 4.56 -7.20
C ASP A 126 1.21 4.68 -5.98
N LEU A 127 0.03 5.26 -6.18
CA LEU A 127 -0.98 5.37 -5.12
C LEU A 127 -2.35 4.95 -5.65
N LEU A 128 -3.08 4.20 -4.83
CA LEU A 128 -4.54 4.02 -4.93
C LEU A 128 -5.20 4.58 -3.67
N GLY A 129 -5.79 5.75 -3.79
CA GLY A 129 -6.63 6.40 -2.79
C GLY A 129 -8.10 6.04 -2.99
N LEU A 130 -8.79 5.73 -1.90
CA LEU A 130 -10.21 5.41 -1.89
C LEU A 130 -10.93 6.51 -1.12
N GLY A 131 -11.81 7.24 -1.80
CA GLY A 131 -12.78 8.13 -1.16
C GLY A 131 -13.97 7.36 -0.58
N ARG A 132 -15.09 8.05 -0.36
CA ARG A 132 -16.33 7.41 0.12
C ARG A 132 -16.94 6.52 -0.96
N MET A 133 -17.04 5.22 -0.70
CA MET A 133 -17.77 4.30 -1.58
C MET A 133 -18.65 3.30 -0.81
N GLY A 134 -19.76 2.92 -1.44
CA GLY A 134 -20.70 1.92 -0.95
C GLY A 134 -20.25 0.48 -1.24
N PRO A 135 -20.97 -0.53 -0.71
CA PRO A 135 -20.60 -1.94 -0.84
C PRO A 135 -20.46 -2.43 -2.27
N LEU A 136 -21.29 -1.95 -3.20
CA LEU A 136 -21.24 -2.34 -4.62
C LEU A 136 -20.00 -1.80 -5.33
N ALA A 137 -19.60 -0.56 -5.03
CA ALA A 137 -18.38 0.02 -5.57
C ALA A 137 -17.14 -0.68 -5.00
N MET A 138 -17.17 -1.01 -3.70
CA MET A 138 -16.11 -1.78 -3.05
C MET A 138 -15.98 -3.19 -3.63
N SER A 139 -17.09 -3.90 -3.86
CA SER A 139 -17.03 -5.24 -4.46
C SER A 139 -16.52 -5.21 -5.91
N SER A 140 -16.91 -4.18 -6.68
CA SER A 140 -16.35 -3.94 -8.02
C SER A 140 -14.84 -3.69 -7.97
N LEU A 141 -14.37 -2.85 -7.05
CA LEU A 141 -12.95 -2.57 -6.86
C LEU A 141 -12.19 -3.86 -6.51
N ILE A 142 -12.67 -4.63 -5.54
CA ILE A 142 -12.06 -5.91 -5.12
C ILE A 142 -11.97 -6.87 -6.31
N ARG A 143 -13.02 -6.95 -7.15
CA ARG A 143 -12.98 -7.76 -8.37
C ARG A 143 -11.86 -7.30 -9.29
N GLN A 144 -11.81 -6.00 -9.61
CA GLN A 144 -10.81 -5.42 -10.51
C GLN A 144 -9.38 -5.71 -10.04
N ILE A 145 -9.04 -5.40 -8.78
CA ILE A 145 -7.70 -5.62 -8.23
C ILE A 145 -7.29 -7.10 -8.13
N LEU A 146 -8.25 -8.03 -8.19
CA LEU A 146 -7.98 -9.48 -8.17
C LEU A 146 -7.93 -10.12 -9.57
N THR A 147 -8.53 -9.47 -10.58
CA THR A 147 -8.67 -10.06 -11.92
C THR A 147 -7.91 -9.31 -13.00
N GLU A 148 -7.73 -8.01 -12.85
CA GLU A 148 -7.06 -7.15 -13.83
C GLU A 148 -5.59 -6.99 -13.43
N ARG A 149 -4.70 -7.08 -14.43
CA ARG A 149 -3.24 -7.03 -14.23
C ARG A 149 -2.58 -5.84 -14.90
N ASP A 150 -3.21 -5.34 -15.97
CA ASP A 150 -2.60 -4.34 -16.84
C ASP A 150 -3.36 -3.01 -16.83
N ASN A 151 -4.56 -2.98 -16.22
CA ASN A 151 -5.41 -1.79 -16.18
C ASN A 151 -5.58 -1.30 -14.75
N LEU A 152 -5.42 0.01 -14.56
CA LEU A 152 -5.79 0.68 -13.33
C LEU A 152 -7.27 0.44 -12.99
N PRO A 153 -7.61 0.18 -11.72
CA PRO A 153 -9.00 0.09 -11.29
C PRO A 153 -9.80 1.35 -11.66
N SER A 154 -11.00 1.14 -12.18
CA SER A 154 -11.93 2.18 -12.58
C SER A 154 -12.99 2.43 -11.50
N GLY A 155 -13.27 3.70 -11.22
CA GLY A 155 -14.30 4.09 -10.25
C GLY A 155 -14.28 5.59 -9.94
N ARG A 156 -15.47 6.16 -9.66
CA ARG A 156 -15.64 7.61 -9.39
C ARG A 156 -15.03 8.09 -8.07
N HIS A 157 -14.71 7.17 -7.17
CA HIS A 157 -14.24 7.45 -5.82
C HIS A 157 -12.80 6.99 -5.62
N LEU A 158 -12.04 6.88 -6.71
CA LEU A 158 -10.64 6.46 -6.72
C LEU A 158 -9.76 7.64 -7.10
N THR A 159 -8.70 7.82 -6.34
CA THR A 159 -7.58 8.71 -6.66
C THR A 159 -6.40 7.83 -7.02
N GLN A 160 -5.74 8.09 -8.12
CA GLN A 160 -4.64 7.24 -8.61
C GLN A 160 -3.46 8.10 -8.99
N LEU A 161 -2.27 7.69 -8.57
CA LEU A 161 -0.98 8.24 -8.99
C LEU A 161 -0.12 7.12 -9.54
N HIS A 162 0.78 7.47 -10.45
CA HIS A 162 1.75 6.55 -11.04
C HIS A 162 3.07 7.26 -11.28
N ASP A 163 4.19 6.57 -11.00
CA ASP A 163 5.55 7.05 -11.27
C ASP A 163 5.88 8.38 -10.56
N GLU A 164 5.35 8.57 -9.34
CA GLU A 164 5.55 9.82 -8.61
C GLU A 164 6.82 9.80 -7.75
N ALA A 165 7.63 10.85 -7.88
CA ALA A 165 8.86 10.99 -7.11
C ALA A 165 8.59 11.37 -5.65
N GLU A 166 7.57 12.20 -5.39
CA GLU A 166 7.23 12.65 -4.04
C GLU A 166 5.76 13.09 -3.95
N PHE A 167 5.08 12.72 -2.86
CA PHE A 167 3.77 13.27 -2.50
C PHE A 167 3.52 13.16 -1.00
N THR A 168 2.56 13.93 -0.48
CA THR A 168 2.18 13.94 0.94
C THR A 168 0.69 13.64 1.08
N LEU A 169 0.37 12.75 2.02
CA LEU A 169 -0.99 12.54 2.52
C LEU A 169 -1.10 13.18 3.90
N ALA A 170 -1.97 14.17 4.03
CA ALA A 170 -2.27 14.84 5.30
C ALA A 170 -3.73 14.61 5.69
N ALA A 171 -3.99 14.27 6.94
CA ALA A 171 -5.29 14.00 7.53
C ALA A 171 -5.65 15.07 8.57
N ASP A 172 -6.95 15.37 8.71
CA ASP A 172 -7.46 16.26 9.77
C ASP A 172 -7.52 15.61 11.17
N ARG A 173 -7.16 14.32 11.26
CA ARG A 173 -7.13 13.51 12.48
C ARG A 173 -6.06 12.41 12.35
N PRO A 174 -5.58 11.84 13.45
CA PRO A 174 -4.64 10.72 13.39
C PRO A 174 -5.22 9.54 12.60
N MET A 175 -4.46 9.03 11.63
CA MET A 175 -4.82 7.89 10.81
C MET A 175 -3.79 6.77 10.99
N ALA A 176 -4.25 5.55 11.21
CA ALA A 176 -3.32 4.42 11.32
C ALA A 176 -2.48 4.23 10.05
N PHE A 177 -1.20 3.97 10.30
CA PHE A 177 -0.13 3.99 9.31
C PHE A 177 0.71 2.73 9.41
N GLU A 178 1.00 2.14 8.25
CA GLU A 178 1.85 0.94 8.14
C GLU A 178 2.83 1.04 6.98
N LEU A 179 3.99 0.41 7.15
CA LEU A 179 5.03 0.24 6.14
C LEU A 179 5.42 -1.24 6.07
N ASP A 180 5.39 -1.83 4.88
CA ASP A 180 5.74 -3.23 4.64
C ASP A 180 5.05 -4.25 5.59
N GLY A 181 3.85 -3.92 6.09
CA GLY A 181 3.10 -4.75 7.03
C GLY A 181 3.50 -4.60 8.50
N ASP A 182 4.31 -3.60 8.84
CA ASP A 182 4.63 -3.17 10.20
C ASP A 182 3.80 -1.96 10.59
N TYR A 183 3.10 -2.05 11.72
CA TYR A 183 2.32 -0.93 12.26
C TYR A 183 3.20 0.14 12.88
N LEU A 184 2.98 1.39 12.51
CA LEU A 184 3.77 2.55 12.98
C LEU A 184 2.94 3.55 13.78
N GLY A 185 1.80 3.11 14.31
CA GLY A 185 0.89 3.97 15.06
C GLY A 185 -0.04 4.77 14.15
N GLU A 186 -0.49 5.92 14.66
CA GLU A 186 -1.36 6.83 13.94
C GLU A 186 -0.59 8.10 13.58
N GLN A 187 -0.75 8.56 12.35
CA GLN A 187 -0.06 9.72 11.81
C GLN A 187 -1.07 10.67 11.17
N GLU A 188 -0.86 11.97 11.35
CA GLU A 188 -1.66 13.03 10.71
C GLU A 188 -1.07 13.44 9.36
N SER A 189 0.23 13.25 9.14
CA SER A 189 0.86 13.61 7.87
C SER A 189 2.03 12.67 7.57
N VAL A 190 2.05 12.15 6.34
CA VAL A 190 3.13 11.30 5.85
C VAL A 190 3.53 11.76 4.45
N THR A 191 4.82 12.08 4.29
CA THR A 191 5.43 12.37 2.99
C THR A 191 6.13 11.13 2.45
N PHE A 192 5.78 10.73 1.24
CA PHE A 192 6.33 9.61 0.51
C PHE A 192 7.30 10.08 -0.55
N ARG A 193 8.42 9.38 -0.71
CA ARG A 193 9.46 9.64 -1.71
C ARG A 193 9.91 8.36 -2.38
N SER A 194 10.08 8.38 -3.70
CA SER A 194 10.80 7.32 -4.42
C SER A 194 12.30 7.60 -4.36
N ILE A 195 13.07 6.60 -3.94
CA ILE A 195 14.53 6.63 -3.91
C ILE A 195 15.02 5.62 -4.95
N PRO A 196 15.34 6.07 -6.17
CA PRO A 196 15.75 5.17 -7.25
C PRO A 196 17.15 4.59 -6.97
N ASN A 197 17.40 3.39 -7.50
CA ASN A 197 18.70 2.72 -7.40
C ASN A 197 19.23 2.54 -5.96
N ALA A 198 18.33 2.36 -4.99
CA ALA A 198 18.66 2.39 -3.56
C ALA A 198 19.23 1.07 -3.02
N LEU A 199 18.84 -0.08 -3.58
CA LEU A 199 19.19 -1.38 -3.02
C LEU A 199 19.57 -2.38 -4.12
N GLN A 200 20.69 -3.09 -3.94
CA GLN A 200 21.04 -4.23 -4.79
C GLN A 200 20.48 -5.52 -4.19
N VAL A 201 19.74 -6.29 -5.00
CA VAL A 201 19.13 -7.56 -4.62
C VAL A 201 19.56 -8.68 -5.56
N LEU A 202 19.55 -9.91 -5.05
CA LEU A 202 19.79 -11.12 -5.84
C LEU A 202 18.52 -11.49 -6.62
N VAL A 203 18.69 -11.99 -7.84
CA VAL A 203 17.59 -12.46 -8.71
C VAL A 203 17.95 -13.75 -9.39
#